data_AF-A0A0H5LXC9-F1
#
_entry.id   AF-A0A0H5LXC9-F1
#
_cell.length_a   1.000
_cell.length_b   1.000
_cell.length_c   1.000
_cell.angle_alpha   90.00
_cell.angle_beta   90.00
_cell.angle_gamma   90.00
#
_symmetry.space_group_name_H-M   'P 1'
#
loop_
_entity.id
_entity.type
_entity.pdbx_description
1 polymer ?
#
loop_
_entity_poly.entity_id
_entity_poly.type
_entity_poly.pdbx_seq_one_letter_code
_entity_poly.pdbx_strand_id
1 'polypeptide(L)' 'MYDKTPRELEEVIDHCRALIYAIVTLESQEVKEILNFVLWQQIDLLHQTYQRDLNEALVAA' A
#
# COMPACT_ATOMS: atom_id res chain seq x y z
N MET A 1 3.60 5.61 20.54
CA MET A 1 2.35 4.84 20.54
C MET A 1 2.31 4.13 19.19
N TYR A 2 2.70 2.85 19.14
CA TYR A 2 2.65 2.08 17.91
C TYR A 2 1.20 1.68 17.69
N ASP A 3 0.46 2.49 16.91
CA ASP A 3 -0.84 2.06 16.41
C ASP A 3 -0.60 0.84 15.52
N LYS A 4 -0.90 -0.32 16.09
CA LYS A 4 -0.94 -1.61 15.40
C LYS A 4 -2.36 -1.90 14.91
N THR A 5 -3.14 -0.85 14.65
CA THR A 5 -4.37 -1.01 13.89
C THR A 5 -3.94 -1.50 12.50
N PRO A 6 -4.44 -2.65 12.02
CA PRO A 6 -4.24 -3.04 10.64
C PRO A 6 -4.65 -1.85 9.78
N ARG A 7 -3.76 -1.35 8.91
CA ARG A 7 -4.13 -0.26 8.00
C ARG A 7 -5.35 -0.71 7.23
N GLU A 8 -6.40 0.11 7.27
CA GLU A 8 -7.60 -0.12 6.47
C GLU A 8 -7.21 -0.15 5.00
N LEU A 9 -7.91 -0.96 4.19
CA LEU A 9 -7.58 -1.14 2.76
C LEU A 9 -7.47 0.21 2.03
N GLU A 10 -8.38 1.14 2.34
CA GLU A 10 -8.40 2.50 1.80
C GLU A 10 -7.14 3.31 2.16
N GLU A 11 -6.61 3.17 3.38
CA GLU A 11 -5.36 3.84 3.78
C GLU A 11 -4.16 3.32 2.99
N VAL A 12 -4.14 2.02 2.66
CA VAL A 12 -3.08 1.44 1.82
C VAL A 12 -3.21 1.92 0.37
N ILE A 13 -4.43 2.04 -0.15
CA ILE A 13 -4.70 2.57 -1.51
C ILE A 13 -4.26 4.03 -1.61
N ASP A 14 -4.66 4.88 -0.65
CA ASP A 14 -4.28 6.29 -0.62
C ASP A 14 -2.77 6.46 -0.52
N HIS A 15 -2.10 5.60 0.28
CA HIS A 15 -0.66 5.61 0.38
C HIS A 15 0.03 5.23 -0.95
N CYS A 16 -0.48 4.22 -1.67
CA CYS A 16 -0.01 3.87 -3.00
C CYS A 16 -0.15 5.04 -3.99
N ARG A 17 -1.28 5.74 -3.96
CA ARG A 17 -1.51 6.93 -4.81
C ARG A 17 -0.52 8.06 -4.50
N ALA A 18 -0.28 8.33 -3.22
CA ALA A 18 0.69 9.33 -2.79
C ALA A 18 2.12 8.97 -3.24
N LEU A 19 2.51 7.70 -3.15
CA LEU A 19 3.81 7.22 -3.62
C LEU A 19 3.96 7.39 -5.13
N ILE A 20 2.95 7.02 -5.93
CA ILE A 20 2.97 7.21 -7.38
C ILE A 20 3.13 8.69 -7.73
N TYR A 21 2.38 9.56 -7.07
CA TYR A 21 2.48 11.00 -7.27
C TYR A 21 3.89 11.52 -6.95
N ALA A 22 4.49 11.08 -5.84
CA ALA A 22 5.85 11.43 -5.47
C ALA A 22 6.88 10.94 -6.52
N ILE A 23 6.74 9.71 -7.02
CA ILE A 23 7.63 9.15 -8.06
C ILE A 23 7.57 9.97 -9.35
N VAL A 24 6.38 10.40 -9.75
CA VAL A 24 6.19 11.20 -10.97
C VAL A 24 6.72 12.63 -10.78
N THR A 25 6.55 13.21 -9.60
CA THR A 25 6.84 14.62 -9.34
C THR A 25 8.30 14.88 -8.99
N LEU A 26 8.97 13.92 -8.36
CA LEU A 26 10.37 14.08 -7.99
C LEU A 26 11.29 13.94 -9.20
N GLU A 27 12.42 14.63 -9.20
CA GLU A 27 13.40 14.56 -10.29
C GLU A 27 14.59 13.65 -9.96
N SER A 28 14.85 13.42 -8.66
CA SER A 28 15.96 12.58 -8.21
C SER A 28 15.71 11.11 -8.54
N GLN A 29 16.60 10.55 -9.37
CA GLN A 29 16.55 9.15 -9.79
C GLN A 29 16.70 8.17 -8.61
N GLU A 30 17.60 8.47 -7.68
CA GLU A 30 17.82 7.65 -6.47
C GLU A 30 16.55 7.58 -5.61
N VAL A 31 15.86 8.71 -5.45
CA VAL A 31 14.61 8.76 -4.68
C VAL A 31 13.50 7.98 -5.39
N LYS A 32 13.43 8.03 -6.73
CA LYS A 32 12.47 7.22 -7.50
C LYS A 32 12.69 5.74 -7.33
N GLU A 33 13.93 5.27 -7.31
CA GLU A 33 14.24 3.85 -7.12
C GLU A 33 13.78 3.36 -5.75
N ILE A 34 14.06 4.14 -4.70
CA ILE A 34 13.59 3.84 -3.34
C ILE A 34 12.06 3.86 -3.28
N LEU A 35 11.42 4.88 -3.84
CA LEU A 35 9.96 4.99 -3.82
C LEU A 35 9.27 3.90 -4.65
N ASN A 36 9.87 3.46 -5.76
CA ASN A 36 9.38 2.32 -6.54
C ASN A 36 9.46 1.02 -5.72
N PHE A 37 10.54 0.80 -4.98
CA PHE A 37 10.66 -0.33 -4.07
C PHE A 37 9.58 -0.30 -2.98
N VAL A 38 9.38 0.86 -2.34
CA VAL A 38 8.34 1.04 -1.32
C VAL A 38 6.94 0.84 -1.91
N LEU A 39 6.68 1.36 -3.12
CA LEU A 39 5.40 1.16 -3.82
C LEU A 39 5.13 -0.32 -4.08
N TRP A 40 6.15 -1.07 -4.51
CA TRP A 40 6.01 -2.52 -4.71
C TRP A 40 5.62 -3.24 -3.41
N GLN A 41 6.28 -2.92 -2.29
CA GLN A 41 5.91 -3.49 -0.99
C GLN A 41 4.48 -3.14 -0.57
N GLN A 42 4.01 -1.93 -0.86
CA GLN A 42 2.64 -1.52 -0.56
C GLN A 42 1.60 -2.23 -1.43
N ILE A 43 1.92 -2.53 -2.70
CA ILE A 43 1.06 -3.32 -3.58
C ILE A 43 0.93 -4.76 -3.05
N ASP A 44 2.02 -5.37 -2.60
CA ASP A 44 1.98 -6.69 -1.99
C ASP A 44 1.15 -6.71 -0.70
N LEU A 45 1.30 -5.69 0.15
CA LEU A 45 0.50 -5.53 1.36
C LEU A 45 -0.98 -5.34 1.02
N LEU A 46 -1.29 -4.55 -0.01
CA LEU A 46 -2.65 -4.33 -0.48
C LEU A 46 -3.28 -5.64 -0.95
N HIS A 47 -2.54 -6.42 -1.74
CA HIS A 47 -3.01 -7.71 -2.24
C HIS A 47 -3.28 -8.70 -1.09
N GLN A 48 -2.38 -8.80 -0.11
CA GLN A 48 -2.57 -9.65 1.06
C GLN A 48 -3.78 -9.22 1.91
N THR A 49 -3.95 -7.91 2.11
CA THR A 49 -5.07 -7.35 2.86
C THR A 49 -6.39 -7.64 2.14
N TYR A 50 -6.46 -7.37 0.84
CA TYR A 50 -7.62 -7.67 0.01
C TYR A 50 -7.99 -9.16 0.02
N GLN A 51 -6.99 -10.06 -0.11
CA GLN A 51 -7.24 -11.50 -0.05
C GLN A 51 -7.76 -11.96 1.32
N ARG A 52 -7.24 -11.38 2.41
CA ARG A 52 -7.73 -11.67 3.76
C ARG A 52 -9.18 -11.21 3.92
N ASP A 53 -9.48 -9.98 3.56
CA ASP A 53 -10.82 -9.40 3.72
C ASP A 53 -11.85 -10.15 2.87
N LEU A 54 -11.47 -10.55 1.64
CA LEU A 54 -12.33 -11.33 0.75
C LEU A 54 -12.58 -12.75 1.30
N ASN A 55 -11.57 -13.37 1.91
CA ASN A 55 -11.73 -14.66 2.57
C ASN A 55 -12.61 -14.57 3.83
N GLU A 56 -12.46 -13.52 4.62
CA GLU A 56 -13.32 -13.25 5.78
C GLU A 56 -14.78 -13.02 5.36
N ALA A 57 -15.02 -12.27 4.28
CA ALA A 57 -16.35 -12.05 3.71
C ALA A 57 -17.01 -13.34 3.20
N LEU A 58 -16.24 -14.27 2.62
CA LEU A 58 -16.72 -15.58 2.17
C LEU A 58 -17.04 -16.53 3.33
N VAL A 59 -16.31 -16.45 4.45
CA VAL A 59 -16.56 -17.26 5.65
C VAL A 59 -17.75 -16.74 6.45
N ALA A 60 -18.07 -15.45 6.35
CA ALA A 60 -19.18 -14.80 7.03
C ALA A 60 -20.53 -14.88 6.27
N ALA A 61 -20.56 -15.42 5.05
CA ALA A 61 -21.73 -15.58 4.18
C ALA A 61 -22.32 -17.01 4.24
#